data_AF-A0A414CKM9-F1
#
_entry.id   AF-A0A414CKM9-F1
#
_cell.length_a   1.000
_cell.length_b   1.000
_cell.length_c   1.000
_cell.angle_alpha   90.00
_cell.angle_beta   90.00
_cell.angle_gamma   90.00
#
_symmetry.space_group_name_H-M   'P 1'
#
loop_
_entity.id
_entity.type
_entity.pdbx_description
1 polymer ?
#
loop_
_entity_poly.entity_id
_entity_poly.type
_entity_poly.pdbx_seq_one_letter_code
_entity_poly.pdbx_strand_id
1 'polypeptide(L)'
;MKKFLIFIFTMFGLMLGMLAMMYNEYIRAYEAAHHRSSFPEPKENLLVPVSTRAYAKAKSWSEKSPLSKQQIKIYLTKYGMYSEYISQSAVNKLNIDWKEQAVLRAKSYQKFHYSKEKLVGQLVNVDLFTPEEADYAIEKVHFDWKEEAVKEAESSANGGKISKERLLEILVENRKFTQEEAEYAIEHAKIDWSD
;
A
#
# COMPACT_ATOMS: atom_id res chain seq x y z
N MET A 1 -45.61 -35.92 32.48
CA MET A 1 -44.97 -34.63 32.12
C MET A 1 -43.57 -34.45 32.73
N LYS A 2 -43.32 -34.71 34.04
CA LYS A 2 -41.98 -34.52 34.64
C LYS A 2 -40.83 -35.33 33.98
N LYS A 3 -41.07 -36.58 33.56
CA LYS A 3 -40.03 -37.41 32.91
C LYS A 3 -39.63 -36.94 31.50
N PHE A 4 -40.53 -36.24 30.80
CA PHE A 4 -40.28 -35.71 29.45
C PHE A 4 -39.46 -34.41 29.49
N LEU A 5 -39.71 -33.55 30.48
CA LEU A 5 -38.92 -32.34 30.74
C LEU A 5 -37.47 -32.67 31.13
N ILE A 6 -37.26 -33.69 31.98
CA ILE A 6 -35.90 -34.13 32.36
C ILE A 6 -35.12 -34.58 31.13
N PHE A 7 -35.76 -35.32 30.22
CA PHE A 7 -35.14 -35.79 28.98
C PHE A 7 -34.71 -34.64 28.06
N ILE A 8 -35.54 -33.60 27.93
CA ILE A 8 -35.22 -32.39 27.16
C ILE A 8 -34.04 -31.64 27.79
N PHE A 9 -34.06 -31.41 29.11
CA PHE A 9 -32.95 -30.72 29.80
C PHE A 9 -31.62 -31.51 29.71
N THR A 10 -31.67 -32.84 29.77
CA THR A 10 -30.46 -33.66 29.55
C THR A 10 -29.93 -33.58 28.12
N MET A 11 -30.81 -33.53 27.11
CA MET A 11 -30.40 -33.36 25.71
C MET A 11 -29.81 -31.97 25.44
N PHE A 12 -30.40 -30.91 26.01
CA PHE A 12 -29.86 -29.56 25.89
C PHE A 12 -28.51 -29.41 26.60
N GLY A 13 -28.34 -30.03 27.77
CA GLY A 13 -27.05 -30.07 28.47
C GLY A 13 -25.95 -30.77 27.66
N LEU A 14 -26.28 -31.90 27.01
CA LEU A 14 -25.36 -32.61 26.13
C LEU A 14 -25.03 -31.81 24.86
N MET A 15 -26.01 -31.16 24.24
CA MET A 15 -25.81 -30.28 23.07
C MET A 15 -24.93 -29.07 23.39
N LEU A 16 -25.16 -28.40 24.53
CA LEU A 16 -24.32 -27.29 24.98
C LEU A 16 -22.90 -27.74 25.32
N GLY A 17 -22.75 -28.92 25.94
CA GLY A 17 -21.45 -29.54 26.16
C GLY A 17 -20.70 -29.82 24.86
N MET A 18 -21.38 -30.36 23.84
CA MET A 18 -20.78 -30.59 22.52
C MET A 18 -20.43 -29.29 21.79
N LEU A 19 -21.27 -28.26 21.86
CA LEU A 19 -20.97 -26.94 21.29
C LEU A 19 -19.77 -26.28 21.99
N ALA A 20 -19.66 -26.40 23.31
CA ALA A 20 -18.52 -25.88 24.06
C ALA A 20 -17.23 -26.65 23.71
N MET A 21 -17.28 -27.98 23.57
CA MET A 21 -16.14 -28.78 23.13
C MET A 21 -15.73 -28.43 21.69
N MET A 22 -16.70 -28.26 20.79
CA MET A 22 -16.45 -27.90 19.39
C MET A 22 -15.92 -26.47 19.24
N TYR A 23 -16.37 -25.53 20.09
CA TYR A 23 -15.80 -24.18 20.18
C TYR A 23 -14.38 -24.21 20.72
N ASN A 24 -14.09 -25.03 21.74
CA ASN A 24 -12.76 -25.16 22.31
C ASN A 24 -11.79 -25.87 21.34
N GLU A 25 -12.26 -26.86 20.58
CA GLU A 25 -11.52 -27.47 19.47
C GLU A 25 -11.33 -26.50 18.30
N TYR A 26 -12.33 -25.66 17.98
CA TYR A 26 -12.20 -24.60 16.98
C TYR A 26 -11.16 -23.56 17.40
N ILE A 27 -11.15 -23.12 18.66
CA ILE A 27 -10.12 -22.22 19.20
C ILE A 27 -8.76 -22.90 19.18
N ARG A 28 -8.66 -24.17 19.60
CA ARG A 28 -7.40 -24.93 19.49
C ARG A 28 -6.93 -25.14 18.06
N ALA A 29 -7.84 -25.34 17.10
CA ALA A 29 -7.52 -25.49 15.69
C ALA A 29 -7.14 -24.16 15.04
N TYR A 30 -7.81 -23.07 15.42
CA TYR A 30 -7.48 -21.70 15.04
C TYR A 30 -6.11 -21.29 15.59
N GLU A 31 -5.86 -21.54 16.88
CA GLU A 31 -4.56 -21.36 17.53
C GLU A 31 -3.51 -22.29 16.92
N ALA A 32 -3.81 -23.56 16.63
CA ALA A 32 -2.86 -24.47 15.97
C ALA A 32 -2.55 -24.07 14.51
N ALA A 33 -3.52 -23.51 13.80
CA ALA A 33 -3.34 -23.00 12.44
C ALA A 33 -2.58 -21.67 12.43
N HIS A 34 -2.73 -20.83 13.46
CA HIS A 34 -2.00 -19.56 13.61
C HIS A 34 -0.66 -19.69 14.36
N HIS A 35 -0.45 -20.78 15.11
CA HIS A 35 0.84 -21.20 15.65
C HIS A 35 1.64 -22.11 14.69
N ARG A 36 1.02 -22.60 13.60
CA ARG A 36 1.76 -23.04 12.41
C ARG A 36 2.21 -21.83 11.60
N SER A 37 3.10 -21.04 12.20
CA SER A 37 4.20 -20.50 11.41
C SER A 37 4.88 -21.70 10.76
N SER A 38 4.83 -21.81 9.43
CA SER A 38 5.60 -22.82 8.67
C SER A 38 7.12 -22.59 8.77
N PHE A 39 7.54 -21.54 9.47
CA PHE A 39 8.91 -21.30 9.84
C PHE A 39 9.11 -21.57 11.33
N PRO A 40 10.04 -22.44 11.74
CA PRO A 40 10.48 -22.48 13.13
C PRO A 40 10.95 -21.07 13.49
N GLU A 41 10.51 -20.54 14.64
CA GLU A 41 11.22 -19.41 15.23
C GLU A 41 12.71 -19.81 15.27
N PRO A 42 13.61 -19.03 14.66
CA PRO A 42 15.02 -19.40 14.64
C PRO A 42 15.47 -19.55 16.09
N LYS A 43 15.79 -20.78 16.50
CA LYS A 43 16.61 -21.04 17.69
C LYS A 43 18.04 -20.63 17.36
N GLU A 44 18.21 -19.36 17.09
CA GLU A 44 19.48 -18.75 16.81
C GLU A 44 19.79 -17.88 18.02
N ASN A 45 20.90 -18.20 18.66
CA ASN A 45 21.41 -17.53 19.85
C ASN A 45 21.86 -16.12 19.44
N LEU A 46 20.91 -15.20 19.30
CA LEU A 46 21.17 -13.81 18.91
C LEU A 46 21.14 -12.97 20.18
N LEU A 47 22.31 -12.45 20.56
CA LEU A 47 22.52 -11.49 21.64
C LEU A 47 21.65 -10.20 21.53
N VAL A 48 20.89 -10.04 20.44
CA VAL A 48 20.07 -8.87 20.12
C VAL A 48 18.60 -9.27 19.95
N PRO A 49 17.66 -8.65 20.71
CA PRO A 49 16.24 -8.98 20.63
C PRO A 49 15.67 -8.87 19.21
N VAL A 50 14.73 -9.76 18.84
CA VAL A 50 14.04 -9.76 17.52
C VAL A 50 13.46 -8.38 17.19
N SER A 51 12.86 -7.73 18.18
CA SER A 51 12.31 -6.36 18.06
C SER A 51 13.36 -5.32 17.67
N THR A 52 14.60 -5.47 18.15
CA THR A 52 15.72 -4.56 17.83
C THR A 52 16.17 -4.76 16.39
N ARG A 53 16.23 -6.01 15.91
CA ARG A 53 16.57 -6.32 14.51
C ARG A 53 15.51 -5.81 13.53
N ALA A 54 14.23 -5.98 13.87
CA ALA A 54 13.12 -5.46 13.06
C ALA A 54 13.18 -3.93 12.95
N TYR A 55 13.38 -3.23 14.07
CA TYR A 55 13.56 -1.78 14.09
C TYR A 55 14.75 -1.32 13.23
N ALA A 56 15.93 -1.94 13.39
CA ALA A 56 17.12 -1.58 12.61
C ALA A 56 16.89 -1.75 11.10
N LYS A 57 16.20 -2.82 10.69
CA LYS A 57 15.84 -3.07 9.29
C LYS A 57 14.84 -2.03 8.77
N ALA A 58 13.81 -1.73 9.55
CA ALA A 58 12.81 -0.71 9.23
C ALA A 58 13.49 0.65 8.99
N LYS A 59 14.37 1.06 9.91
CA LYS A 59 15.16 2.29 9.81
C LYS A 59 16.03 2.32 8.56
N SER A 60 16.78 1.25 8.30
CA SER A 60 17.64 1.17 7.12
C SER A 60 16.86 1.28 5.80
N TRP A 61 15.67 0.68 5.73
CA TRP A 61 14.84 0.77 4.52
C TRP A 61 14.27 2.17 4.31
N SER A 62 13.79 2.84 5.36
CA SER A 62 13.32 4.23 5.25
C SER A 62 14.42 5.23 4.89
N GLU A 63 15.68 4.95 5.25
CA GLU A 63 16.82 5.81 4.88
C GLU A 63 17.23 5.62 3.42
N LYS A 64 17.01 4.43 2.84
CA LYS A 64 17.41 4.09 1.47
C LYS A 64 16.37 4.45 0.42
N SER A 65 15.10 4.52 0.80
CA SER A 65 14.00 4.79 -0.12
C SER A 65 12.85 5.46 0.62
N PRO A 66 12.14 6.41 -0.03
CA PRO A 66 10.99 7.05 0.57
C PRO A 66 9.76 6.16 0.55
N LEU A 67 9.72 5.23 1.51
CA LEU A 67 8.66 4.26 1.67
C LEU A 67 7.63 4.76 2.70
N SER A 68 6.37 4.41 2.48
CA SER A 68 5.34 4.65 3.50
C SER A 68 5.55 3.76 4.73
N LYS A 69 4.98 4.20 5.86
CA LYS A 69 4.95 3.40 7.09
C LYS A 69 4.35 2.02 6.86
N GLN A 70 3.28 1.95 6.06
CA GLN A 70 2.58 0.72 5.74
C GLN A 70 3.41 -0.20 4.83
N GLN A 71 4.12 0.34 3.84
CA GLN A 71 5.04 -0.45 3.01
C GLN A 71 6.15 -1.08 3.84
N ILE A 72 6.81 -0.31 4.72
CA ILE A 72 7.89 -0.83 5.57
C ILE A 72 7.37 -1.97 6.45
N LYS A 73 6.19 -1.81 7.04
CA LYS A 73 5.53 -2.86 7.81
C LYS A 73 5.30 -4.12 6.98
N ILE A 74 4.74 -3.99 5.77
CA ILE A 74 4.54 -5.13 4.85
C ILE A 74 5.87 -5.79 4.51
N TYR A 75 6.93 -5.02 4.27
CA TYR A 75 8.25 -5.57 3.96
C TYR A 75 8.85 -6.31 5.13
N LEU A 76 8.66 -5.84 6.36
CA LEU A 76 9.10 -6.53 7.57
C LEU A 76 8.38 -7.86 7.75
N THR A 77 7.06 -7.89 7.49
CA THR A 77 6.28 -9.13 7.59
C THR A 77 6.64 -10.12 6.47
N LYS A 78 6.70 -9.66 5.22
CA LYS A 78 6.89 -10.53 4.04
C LYS A 78 8.35 -10.95 3.80
N TYR A 79 9.28 -10.01 3.89
CA TYR A 79 10.71 -10.26 3.59
C TYR A 79 11.57 -10.33 4.84
N GLY A 80 11.18 -9.60 5.89
CA GLY A 80 11.83 -9.72 7.20
C GLY A 80 11.43 -10.98 7.96
N MET A 81 10.33 -11.63 7.57
CA MET A 81 9.71 -12.78 8.26
C MET A 81 9.43 -12.49 9.74
N TYR A 82 9.10 -11.23 10.07
CA TYR A 82 8.68 -10.84 11.40
C TYR A 82 7.17 -11.01 11.56
N SER A 83 6.71 -11.27 12.78
CA SER A 83 5.28 -11.27 13.06
C SER A 83 4.68 -9.88 12.88
N GLU A 84 3.39 -9.81 12.57
CA GLU A 84 2.66 -8.55 12.38
C GLU A 84 2.83 -7.60 13.57
N TYR A 85 2.79 -8.14 14.79
CA TYR A 85 3.03 -7.38 16.01
C TYR A 85 4.43 -6.76 16.06
N ILE A 86 5.47 -7.53 15.73
CA ILE A 86 6.85 -7.04 15.72
C ILE A 86 7.07 -6.00 14.61
N SER A 87 6.53 -6.24 13.41
CA SER A 87 6.57 -5.30 12.30
C SER A 87 5.91 -3.96 12.66
N GLN A 88 4.71 -4.01 13.25
CA GLN A 88 3.98 -2.82 13.68
C GLN A 88 4.72 -2.06 14.79
N SER A 89 5.26 -2.79 15.78
CA SER A 89 6.05 -2.20 16.86
C SER A 89 7.31 -1.50 16.34
N ALA A 90 8.01 -2.13 15.37
CA ALA A 90 9.21 -1.57 14.76
C ALA A 90 8.93 -0.26 14.04
N VAL A 91 7.91 -0.21 13.16
CA VAL A 91 7.57 1.02 12.42
C VAL A 91 7.01 2.13 13.32
N ASN A 92 6.32 1.78 14.41
CA ASN A 92 5.80 2.77 15.37
C ASN A 92 6.92 3.46 16.17
N LYS A 93 8.08 2.81 16.33
CA LYS A 93 9.25 3.39 17.01
C LYS A 93 10.10 4.27 16.10
N LEU A 94 9.84 4.30 14.80
CA LEU A 94 10.56 5.17 13.87
C LEU A 94 10.14 6.62 14.12
N ASN A 95 11.12 7.48 14.32
CA ASN A 95 10.93 8.93 14.39
C ASN A 95 11.10 9.54 13.00
N ILE A 96 10.11 9.32 12.14
CA ILE A 96 10.11 9.74 10.74
C ILE A 96 8.93 10.68 10.51
N ASP A 97 9.19 11.76 9.78
CA ASP A 97 8.12 12.56 9.20
C ASP A 97 7.60 11.85 7.94
N TRP A 98 6.45 11.18 8.08
CA TRP A 98 5.85 10.41 7.00
C TRP A 98 5.28 11.29 5.88
N LYS A 99 4.92 12.55 6.19
CA LYS A 99 4.50 13.52 5.18
C LYS A 99 5.69 13.91 4.31
N GLU A 100 6.86 14.15 4.91
CA GLU A 100 8.08 14.42 4.15
C GLU A 100 8.52 13.22 3.30
N GLN A 101 8.36 11.99 3.81
CA GLN A 101 8.60 10.79 2.99
C GLN A 101 7.68 10.74 1.76
N ALA A 102 6.41 11.11 1.89
CA ALA A 102 5.50 11.20 0.76
C ALA A 102 5.94 12.26 -0.26
N VAL A 103 6.43 13.43 0.19
CA VAL A 103 7.00 14.48 -0.68
C VAL A 103 8.20 13.94 -1.47
N LEU A 104 9.14 13.28 -0.80
CA LEU A 104 10.31 12.68 -1.46
C LEU A 104 9.90 11.62 -2.48
N ARG A 105 8.92 10.78 -2.13
CA ARG A 105 8.38 9.78 -3.05
C ARG A 105 7.71 10.43 -4.27
N ALA A 106 6.89 11.45 -4.06
CA ALA A 106 6.23 12.19 -5.12
C ALA A 106 7.25 12.83 -6.09
N LYS A 107 8.30 13.46 -5.55
CA LYS A 107 9.43 13.99 -6.36
C LYS A 107 10.10 12.92 -7.20
N SER A 108 10.27 11.72 -6.67
CA SER A 108 10.88 10.60 -7.42
C SER A 108 10.06 10.17 -8.66
N TYR A 109 8.77 10.49 -8.68
CA TYR A 109 7.87 10.21 -9.80
C TYR A 109 7.86 11.28 -10.89
N GLN A 110 8.52 12.42 -10.70
CA GLN A 110 8.50 13.51 -11.68
C GLN A 110 8.92 13.06 -13.09
N LYS A 111 9.90 12.16 -13.18
CA LYS A 111 10.37 11.59 -14.45
C LYS A 111 9.32 10.82 -15.27
N PHE A 112 8.16 10.50 -14.67
CA PHE A 112 7.08 9.79 -15.34
C PHE A 112 5.95 10.71 -15.79
N HIS A 113 6.04 12.01 -15.49
CA HIS A 113 5.10 13.03 -15.96
C HIS A 113 3.64 12.63 -15.68
N TYR A 114 3.37 12.31 -14.40
CA TYR A 114 2.02 11.99 -13.95
C TYR A 114 1.18 13.25 -13.82
N SER A 115 -0.10 13.14 -14.14
CA SER A 115 -1.08 14.12 -13.68
C SER A 115 -1.16 14.11 -12.16
N LYS A 116 -1.74 15.18 -11.60
CA LYS A 116 -2.01 15.26 -10.16
C LYS A 116 -2.81 14.06 -9.66
N GLU A 117 -3.91 13.69 -10.34
CA GLU A 117 -4.76 12.56 -9.96
C GLU A 117 -3.98 11.24 -9.99
N LYS A 118 -3.20 11.02 -11.05
CA LYS A 118 -2.43 9.79 -11.21
C LYS A 118 -1.32 9.66 -10.17
N LEU A 119 -0.67 10.77 -9.82
CA LEU A 119 0.33 10.80 -8.76
C LEU A 119 -0.28 10.51 -7.39
N VAL A 120 -1.44 11.10 -7.06
CA VAL A 120 -2.18 10.76 -5.82
C VAL A 120 -2.53 9.28 -5.80
N GLY A 121 -3.10 8.76 -6.89
CA GLY A 121 -3.46 7.35 -7.01
C GLY A 121 -2.25 6.43 -6.83
N GLN A 122 -1.09 6.80 -7.37
CA GLN A 122 0.16 6.06 -7.19
C GLN A 122 0.60 6.05 -5.72
N LEU A 123 0.62 7.21 -5.06
CA LEU A 123 1.06 7.35 -3.67
C LEU A 123 0.15 6.57 -2.70
N VAL A 124 -1.17 6.62 -2.91
CA VAL A 124 -2.13 5.98 -2.01
C VAL A 124 -2.29 4.48 -2.31
N ASN A 125 -2.54 4.11 -3.57
CA ASN A 125 -2.95 2.75 -3.89
C ASN A 125 -1.76 1.78 -4.07
N VAL A 126 -0.59 2.30 -4.46
CA VAL A 126 0.60 1.48 -4.72
C VAL A 126 1.64 1.68 -3.62
N ASP A 127 1.93 2.94 -3.28
CA ASP A 127 2.91 3.23 -2.24
C ASP A 127 2.34 3.23 -0.82
N LEU A 128 1.02 3.11 -0.67
CA LEU A 128 0.34 2.93 0.61
C LEU A 128 0.60 4.07 1.61
N PHE A 129 0.85 5.28 1.11
CA PHE A 129 0.72 6.49 1.92
C PHE A 129 -0.75 6.71 2.26
N THR A 130 -1.00 7.35 3.40
CA THR A 130 -2.35 7.80 3.73
C THR A 130 -2.80 8.90 2.76
N PRO A 131 -4.11 9.09 2.56
CA PRO A 131 -4.62 10.20 1.74
C PRO A 131 -4.07 11.56 2.19
N GLU A 132 -3.98 11.80 3.51
CA GLU A 132 -3.46 13.05 4.07
C GLU A 132 -1.97 13.27 3.73
N GLU A 133 -1.14 12.23 3.78
CA GLU A 133 0.28 12.31 3.40
C GLU A 133 0.44 12.56 1.90
N ALA A 134 -0.39 11.91 1.06
CA ALA A 134 -0.39 12.12 -0.38
C ALA A 134 -0.83 13.55 -0.74
N ASP A 135 -1.91 14.06 -0.13
CA ASP A 135 -2.39 15.42 -0.35
C ASP A 135 -1.34 16.46 0.06
N TYR A 136 -0.70 16.25 1.21
CA TYR A 136 0.42 17.09 1.64
C TYR A 136 1.57 17.03 0.63
N ALA A 137 1.91 15.84 0.12
CA ALA A 137 2.95 15.71 -0.89
C ALA A 137 2.65 16.51 -2.16
N ILE A 138 1.42 16.43 -2.66
CA ILE A 138 0.97 17.20 -3.82
C ILE A 138 1.06 18.71 -3.59
N GLU A 139 0.73 19.19 -2.38
CA GLU A 139 0.87 20.59 -2.03
C GLU A 139 2.33 21.06 -2.08
N LYS A 140 3.28 20.22 -1.64
CA LYS A 140 4.70 20.60 -1.50
C LYS A 140 5.59 20.33 -2.71
N VAL A 141 5.16 19.50 -3.67
CA VAL A 141 5.98 19.25 -4.87
C VAL A 141 6.03 20.44 -5.83
N HIS A 142 5.00 21.30 -5.82
CA HIS A 142 4.92 22.50 -6.67
C HIS A 142 5.22 22.23 -8.16
N PHE A 143 4.75 21.09 -8.69
CA PHE A 143 4.88 20.78 -10.11
C PHE A 143 4.02 21.70 -10.96
N ASP A 144 4.51 22.01 -12.16
CA ASP A 144 3.73 22.66 -13.20
C ASP A 144 2.97 21.59 -13.98
N TRP A 145 1.71 21.35 -13.61
CA TRP A 145 0.91 20.27 -14.20
C TRP A 145 0.66 20.43 -15.69
N LYS A 146 0.69 21.66 -16.23
CA LYS A 146 0.60 21.91 -17.67
C LYS A 146 1.87 21.48 -18.38
N GLU A 147 3.04 21.78 -17.81
CA GLU A 147 4.32 21.30 -18.34
C GLU A 147 4.45 19.77 -18.23
N GLU A 148 4.00 19.17 -17.12
CA GLU A 148 3.96 17.71 -16.98
C GLU A 148 3.05 17.07 -18.05
N ALA A 149 1.92 17.72 -18.40
CA ALA A 149 1.05 17.26 -19.48
C ALA A 149 1.73 17.34 -20.86
N VAL A 150 2.47 18.43 -21.14
CA VAL A 150 3.27 18.58 -22.38
C VAL A 150 4.29 17.45 -22.49
N LYS A 151 5.03 17.17 -21.42
CA LYS A 151 6.05 16.12 -21.40
C LYS A 151 5.45 14.73 -21.58
N GLU A 152 4.30 14.45 -20.96
CA GLU A 152 3.59 13.20 -21.19
C GLU A 152 3.05 13.07 -22.61
N ALA A 153 2.56 14.16 -23.20
CA ALA A 153 2.09 14.19 -24.58
C ALA A 153 3.22 13.84 -25.57
N GLU A 154 4.38 14.48 -25.40
CA GLU A 154 5.60 14.18 -26.18
C GLU A 154 6.04 12.72 -25.99
N SER A 155 5.99 12.20 -24.76
CA SER A 155 6.30 10.80 -24.49
C SER A 155 5.30 9.83 -25.11
N SER A 156 4.02 10.17 -25.15
CA SER A 156 2.95 9.32 -25.72
C SER A 156 3.02 9.23 -27.25
N ALA A 157 3.51 10.29 -27.90
CA ALA A 157 3.77 10.30 -29.33
C ALA A 157 5.13 9.67 -29.70
N ASN A 158 5.98 9.35 -28.73
CA ASN A 158 7.28 8.76 -28.98
C ASN A 158 7.13 7.33 -29.55
N GLY A 159 7.27 7.19 -30.86
CA GLY A 159 7.10 5.91 -31.57
C GLY A 159 6.28 5.99 -32.86
N GLY A 160 5.66 7.13 -33.17
CA GLY A 160 4.96 7.33 -34.44
C GLY A 160 4.06 8.56 -34.45
N LYS A 161 3.43 8.83 -35.60
CA LYS A 161 2.43 9.90 -35.73
C LYS A 161 1.16 9.53 -34.96
N ILE A 162 0.55 10.53 -34.34
CA ILE A 162 -0.71 10.42 -33.59
C ILE A 162 -1.61 11.62 -33.94
N SER A 163 -2.93 11.42 -33.93
CA SER A 163 -3.88 12.53 -34.12
C SER A 163 -4.08 13.31 -32.82
N LYS A 164 -4.52 14.56 -32.92
CA LYS A 164 -4.79 15.41 -31.75
C LYS A 164 -5.91 14.85 -30.88
N GLU A 165 -6.95 14.33 -31.51
CA GLU A 165 -8.12 13.74 -30.84
C GLU A 165 -7.71 12.51 -30.04
N ARG A 166 -6.89 11.64 -30.65
CA ARG A 166 -6.42 10.43 -29.96
C ARG A 166 -5.50 10.76 -28.80
N LEU A 167 -4.61 11.75 -28.96
CA LEU A 167 -3.71 12.15 -27.88
C LEU A 167 -4.48 12.83 -26.74
N LEU A 168 -5.49 13.64 -27.06
CA LEU A 168 -6.39 14.23 -26.07
C LEU A 168 -7.10 13.16 -25.23
N GLU A 169 -7.66 12.13 -25.88
CA GLU A 169 -8.27 10.99 -25.22
C GLU A 169 -7.27 10.27 -24.29
N ILE A 170 -6.04 10.02 -24.75
CA ILE A 170 -5.00 9.40 -23.93
C ILE A 170 -4.70 10.24 -22.69
N LEU A 171 -4.51 11.56 -22.86
CA LEU A 171 -4.16 12.46 -21.77
C LEU A 171 -5.26 12.54 -20.72
N VAL A 172 -6.52 12.67 -21.13
CA VAL A 172 -7.66 12.81 -20.22
C VAL A 172 -8.06 11.46 -19.63
N GLU A 173 -8.28 10.43 -20.45
CA GLU A 173 -8.87 9.18 -19.99
C GLU A 173 -7.86 8.25 -19.32
N ASN A 174 -6.63 8.16 -19.85
CA ASN A 174 -5.63 7.18 -19.39
C ASN A 174 -4.56 7.81 -18.49
N ARG A 175 -4.16 9.05 -18.79
CA ARG A 175 -3.17 9.79 -18.02
C ARG A 175 -3.80 10.68 -16.95
N LYS A 176 -5.12 10.88 -16.98
CA LYS A 176 -5.90 11.60 -15.97
C LYS A 176 -5.48 13.05 -15.80
N PHE A 177 -5.06 13.71 -16.88
CA PHE A 177 -4.93 15.16 -16.90
C PHE A 177 -6.32 15.80 -17.00
N THR A 178 -6.45 17.02 -16.50
CA THR A 178 -7.67 17.80 -16.76
C THR A 178 -7.78 18.11 -18.24
N GLN A 179 -9.00 18.40 -18.69
CA GLN A 179 -9.23 18.83 -20.08
C GLN A 179 -8.35 20.02 -20.46
N GLU A 180 -8.24 21.02 -19.58
CA GLU A 180 -7.44 22.23 -19.80
C GLU A 180 -5.94 21.92 -19.95
N GLU A 181 -5.38 21.06 -19.09
CA GLU A 181 -3.97 20.65 -19.17
C GLU A 181 -3.69 19.84 -20.43
N ALA A 182 -4.62 18.96 -20.82
CA ALA A 182 -4.48 18.15 -22.01
C ALA A 182 -4.56 19.00 -23.29
N GLU A 183 -5.51 19.93 -23.38
CA GLU A 183 -5.62 20.88 -24.50
C GLU A 183 -4.36 21.76 -24.59
N TYR A 184 -3.89 22.29 -23.45
CA TYR A 184 -2.63 23.03 -23.39
C TYR A 184 -1.46 22.19 -23.92
N ALA A 185 -1.38 20.92 -23.54
CA ALA A 185 -0.35 20.01 -24.02
C ALA A 185 -0.42 19.78 -25.53
N ILE A 186 -1.61 19.61 -26.11
CA ILE A 186 -1.78 19.48 -27.57
C ILE A 186 -1.27 20.72 -28.31
N GLU A 187 -1.44 21.92 -27.75
CA GLU A 187 -0.98 23.17 -28.36
C GLU A 187 0.52 23.40 -28.25
N HIS A 188 1.15 22.93 -27.17
CA HIS A 188 2.53 23.28 -26.81
C HIS A 188 3.54 22.13 -27.01
N ALA A 189 3.08 20.89 -27.15
CA ALA A 189 3.95 19.73 -27.38
C ALA A 189 4.57 19.73 -28.78
N LYS A 190 5.85 19.32 -28.84
CA LYS A 190 6.60 19.23 -30.09
C LYS A 190 6.43 17.85 -30.73
N ILE A 191 5.29 17.64 -31.39
CA ILE A 191 4.89 16.35 -31.98
C ILE A 191 4.71 16.49 -33.50
N ASP A 192 5.15 15.48 -34.24
CA ASP A 192 4.80 15.31 -35.66
C ASP A 192 3.44 14.61 -35.76
N TRP A 193 2.40 15.39 -36.05
CA TRP A 193 1.02 14.92 -36.08
C TRP A 193 0.76 13.98 -37.26
N SER A 194 -0.22 13.09 -37.10
CA SER A 194 -0.85 12.45 -38.26
C SER A 194 -1.80 13.43 -38.93
N ASP A 195 -1.94 13.30 -40.25
CA ASP A 195 -2.98 14.00 -41.01
C ASP A 195 -4.40 13.58 -40.57
#